data_AF-A0A3C0AY92-F1
#
_entry.id   AF-A0A3C0AY92-F1
#
_cell.length_a   1.000
_cell.length_b   1.000
_cell.length_c   1.000
_cell.angle_alpha   90.00
_cell.angle_beta   90.00
_cell.angle_gamma   90.00
#
_symmetry.space_group_name_H-M   'P 1'
#
loop_
_entity.id
_entity.type
_entity.pdbx_description
1 polymer ?
#
loop_
_entity_poly.entity_id
_entity_poly.type
_entity_poly.pdbx_seq_one_letter_code
_entity_poly.pdbx_strand_id
1 'polypeptide(L)'
;MLCHFSDFFSTLFFVFENTKLIIAPQINNFQKNINQMVILSSLYGQTSNNYFQYVNIDAYCKENNIKFIAPMFELKYAKKFPNFTKKSGLLIQLLYKNRITRGVINRILKKITYKLDTIENVPYFKEKLINRNICFVSGWYFSSPKELSLNRLYYKNQFQPLNSILEKKSKYFDLDFDGITLGVHIRRGDYKEFLDGKYYYENDVYIKFIEKFIEISQYNINILIFSNEKIEEEVFSRFENLKISKENVDTDHYLMSECNYLIGPPSTFTMWASYIGKPKCFQIVNPDGQLNLEKFIKY
;
A
#
# COMPACT_ATOMS: atom_id res chain seq x y z
N MET A 1 -13.83 13.14 38.20
CA MET A 1 -13.48 12.75 36.81
C MET A 1 -12.30 13.58 36.24
N LEU A 2 -11.40 14.08 37.09
CA LEU A 2 -10.20 14.83 36.67
C LEU A 2 -8.88 14.20 37.20
N CYS A 3 -8.94 13.29 38.17
CA CYS A 3 -7.73 12.63 38.71
C CYS A 3 -7.15 11.55 37.78
N HIS A 4 -7.98 10.85 36.99
CA HIS A 4 -7.52 9.77 36.09
C HIS A 4 -6.83 10.25 34.80
N PHE A 5 -6.83 11.55 34.49
CA PHE A 5 -6.09 12.08 33.34
C PHE A 5 -4.61 12.26 33.64
N SER A 6 -4.22 12.51 34.90
CA SER A 6 -2.81 12.61 35.30
C SER A 6 -2.11 11.24 35.25
N ASP A 7 -2.83 10.18 35.62
CA ASP A 7 -2.35 8.79 35.57
C ASP A 7 -2.16 8.28 34.13
N PHE A 8 -2.94 8.81 33.18
CA PHE A 8 -2.80 8.47 31.76
C PHE A 8 -1.52 9.06 31.16
N PHE A 9 -1.20 10.32 31.49
CA PHE A 9 0.05 10.95 31.08
C PHE A 9 1.24 10.32 31.80
N SER A 10 1.13 10.01 33.09
CA SER A 10 2.20 9.33 33.82
C SER A 10 2.44 7.94 33.27
N THR A 11 1.42 7.13 32.95
CA THR A 11 1.62 5.78 32.39
C THR A 11 2.22 5.83 30.97
N LEU A 12 1.78 6.78 30.13
CA LEU A 12 2.37 6.98 28.80
C LEU A 12 3.76 7.63 28.87
N PHE A 13 4.11 8.35 29.93
CA PHE A 13 5.49 8.79 30.17
C PHE A 13 6.35 7.67 30.78
N PHE A 14 5.81 6.87 31.69
CA PHE A 14 6.52 5.85 32.48
C PHE A 14 6.86 4.61 31.64
N VAL A 15 6.02 4.25 30.67
CA VAL A 15 6.36 3.26 29.64
C VAL A 15 7.52 3.76 28.75
N PHE A 16 7.75 5.07 28.65
CA PHE A 16 8.74 5.68 27.77
C PHE A 16 10.02 6.16 28.50
N GLU A 17 9.96 6.51 29.79
CA GLU A 17 11.10 6.98 30.59
C GLU A 17 12.06 5.86 31.01
N ASN A 18 11.60 4.60 31.11
CA ASN A 18 12.45 3.46 31.47
C ASN A 18 13.46 3.03 30.37
N THR A 19 13.71 3.89 29.36
CA THR A 19 14.73 3.66 28.32
C THR A 19 15.89 4.67 28.35
N LYS A 20 15.99 5.50 29.40
CA LYS A 20 17.14 6.39 29.61
C LYS A 20 18.21 5.71 30.46
N LEU A 21 19.32 5.32 29.83
CA LEU A 21 20.67 5.06 30.40
C LEU A 21 21.51 4.62 29.16
N ILE A 22 22.60 5.24 28.69
CA ILE A 22 23.61 6.20 29.17
C ILE A 22 24.14 6.95 27.93
N ILE A 23 24.47 8.25 28.04
CA ILE A 23 25.21 9.01 27.00
C ILE A 23 26.70 9.00 27.37
N ALA A 24 27.55 8.62 26.42
CA ALA A 24 28.97 8.97 26.42
C ALA A 24 29.34 9.53 25.02
N PRO A 25 30.17 10.58 24.93
CA PRO A 25 30.57 11.16 23.65
C PRO A 25 31.84 10.45 23.13
N GLN A 26 31.84 10.01 21.87
CA GLN A 26 32.92 10.16 20.87
C GLN A 26 32.83 9.12 19.73
N ILE A 27 32.76 9.67 18.51
CA ILE A 27 33.48 9.29 17.28
C ILE A 27 33.35 7.86 16.70
N ASN A 28 32.77 7.82 15.48
CA ASN A 28 32.95 6.86 14.38
C ASN A 28 32.98 5.36 14.71
N ASN A 29 31.79 4.75 14.77
CA ASN A 29 31.43 3.57 13.98
C ASN A 29 29.92 3.34 14.13
N PHE A 30 29.24 2.91 13.05
CA PHE A 30 27.81 2.61 13.01
C PHE A 30 27.43 1.47 13.99
N GLN A 31 27.34 1.75 15.29
CA GLN A 31 26.60 0.90 16.23
C GLN A 31 25.12 1.28 16.11
N LYS A 32 24.38 0.50 15.30
CA LYS A 32 22.90 0.59 15.24
C LYS A 32 22.34 0.35 16.65
N ASN A 33 21.78 1.39 17.25
CA ASN A 33 21.16 1.33 18.56
C ASN A 33 19.91 0.42 18.52
N ILE A 34 19.93 -0.68 19.29
CA ILE A 34 18.85 -1.68 19.42
C ILE A 34 17.53 -1.08 19.96
N ASN A 35 17.55 0.18 20.40
CA ASN A 35 16.44 0.88 21.03
C ASN A 35 15.65 1.83 20.10
N GLN A 36 15.99 1.94 18.81
CA GLN A 36 15.28 2.83 17.89
C GLN A 36 13.90 2.28 17.49
N MET A 37 12.88 3.14 17.52
CA MET A 37 11.50 2.83 17.17
C MET A 37 10.88 3.89 16.27
N VAL A 38 10.17 3.45 15.24
CA VAL A 38 9.33 4.27 14.37
C VAL A 38 7.87 3.90 14.56
N ILE A 39 7.03 4.92 14.69
CA ILE A 39 5.59 4.79 14.90
C ILE A 39 4.86 5.51 13.77
N LEU A 40 4.17 4.75 12.91
CA LEU A 40 3.29 5.33 11.89
C LEU A 40 2.01 5.83 12.56
N SER A 41 1.94 7.15 12.74
CA SER A 41 0.91 7.83 13.52
C SER A 41 -0.38 8.10 12.75
N SER A 42 -0.30 8.25 11.42
CA SER A 42 -1.48 8.44 10.57
C SER A 42 -1.31 7.84 9.18
N LEU A 43 -2.42 7.32 8.69
CA LEU A 43 -2.60 6.77 7.36
C LEU A 43 -2.71 7.88 6.30
N TYR A 44 -2.30 7.60 5.07
CA TYR A 44 -2.35 8.53 3.94
C TYR A 44 -3.19 7.98 2.79
N GLY A 45 -4.16 8.77 2.31
CA GLY A 45 -4.98 8.42 1.15
C GLY A 45 -5.83 7.16 1.35
N GLN A 46 -5.97 6.39 0.27
CA GLN A 46 -6.83 5.19 0.24
C GLN A 46 -6.06 3.90 0.55
N THR A 47 -6.70 2.75 0.36
CA THR A 47 -6.19 1.44 0.78
C THR A 47 -4.78 1.14 0.27
N SER A 48 -4.53 1.25 -1.04
CA SER A 48 -3.24 0.91 -1.63
C SER A 48 -2.15 1.94 -1.28
N ASN A 49 -2.51 3.21 -1.08
CA ASN A 49 -1.60 4.20 -0.51
C ASN A 49 -1.18 3.79 0.90
N ASN A 50 -2.12 3.41 1.76
CA ASN A 50 -1.80 2.96 3.11
C ASN A 50 -0.87 1.73 3.10
N TYR A 51 -1.09 0.79 2.17
CA TYR A 51 -0.21 -0.37 1.99
C TYR A 51 1.20 0.06 1.63
N PHE A 52 1.38 0.89 0.60
CA PHE A 52 2.70 1.41 0.22
C PHE A 52 3.37 2.23 1.31
N GLN A 53 2.63 3.11 2.00
CA GLN A 53 3.15 3.87 3.14
C GLN A 53 3.70 2.94 4.22
N TYR A 54 2.95 1.90 4.58
CA TYR A 54 3.36 0.91 5.56
C TYR A 54 4.63 0.17 5.10
N VAL A 55 4.62 -0.44 3.90
CA VAL A 55 5.72 -1.32 3.49
C VAL A 55 7.02 -0.56 3.21
N ASN A 56 6.97 0.69 2.75
CA ASN A 56 8.19 1.48 2.58
C ASN A 56 8.84 1.79 3.94
N ILE A 57 8.07 2.26 4.91
CA ILE A 57 8.63 2.57 6.23
C ILE A 57 9.08 1.29 6.93
N ASP A 58 8.27 0.24 6.86
CA ASP A 58 8.56 -1.05 7.48
C ASP A 58 9.80 -1.71 6.90
N ALA A 59 9.96 -1.71 5.57
CA ALA A 59 11.10 -2.32 4.89
C ALA A 59 12.38 -1.61 5.28
N TYR A 60 12.36 -0.28 5.25
CA TYR A 60 13.48 0.53 5.71
C TYR A 60 13.85 0.22 7.17
N CYS A 61 12.86 0.16 8.05
CA CYS A 61 13.10 -0.13 9.46
C CYS A 61 13.67 -1.55 9.66
N LYS A 62 13.14 -2.54 8.95
CA LYS A 62 13.60 -3.93 8.99
C LYS A 62 15.07 -4.06 8.58
N GLU A 63 15.47 -3.49 7.45
CA GLU A 63 16.87 -3.51 6.97
C GLU A 63 17.81 -2.67 7.86
N ASN A 64 17.25 -1.78 8.68
CA ASN A 64 17.99 -0.96 9.61
C ASN A 64 17.94 -1.42 11.08
N ASN A 65 17.35 -2.57 11.38
CA ASN A 65 17.15 -3.07 12.75
C ASN A 65 16.42 -2.08 13.65
N ILE A 66 15.50 -1.29 13.08
CA ILE A 66 14.66 -0.33 13.78
C ILE A 66 13.31 -0.99 14.04
N LYS A 67 12.80 -0.89 15.27
CA LYS A 67 11.46 -1.39 15.60
C LYS A 67 10.40 -0.54 14.93
N PHE A 68 9.46 -1.15 14.22
CA PHE A 68 8.35 -0.45 13.58
C PHE A 68 7.01 -0.90 14.15
N ILE A 69 6.13 0.06 14.43
CA ILE A 69 4.73 -0.19 14.76
C ILE A 69 3.81 0.76 13.97
N ALA A 70 2.64 0.27 13.58
CA ALA A 70 1.66 1.06 12.84
C ALA A 70 0.24 0.80 13.37
N PRO A 71 -0.10 1.32 14.57
CA PRO A 71 -1.33 0.94 15.26
C PRO A 71 -2.61 1.16 14.44
N MET A 72 -2.70 2.29 13.73
CA MET A 72 -3.86 2.59 12.88
C MET A 72 -3.96 1.65 11.67
N PHE A 73 -2.80 1.29 11.09
CA PHE A 73 -2.74 0.35 9.98
C PHE A 73 -3.20 -1.04 10.44
N GLU A 74 -2.63 -1.52 11.53
CA GLU A 74 -2.92 -2.82 12.12
C GLU A 74 -4.41 -2.95 12.46
N LEU A 75 -4.98 -1.92 13.13
CA LEU A 75 -6.41 -1.90 13.46
C LEU A 75 -7.31 -1.99 12.22
N LYS A 76 -6.91 -1.32 11.12
CA LYS A 76 -7.71 -1.23 9.90
C LYS A 76 -7.55 -2.45 8.99
N TYR A 77 -6.37 -3.06 8.95
CA TYR A 77 -5.99 -4.02 7.90
C TYR A 77 -5.53 -5.39 8.40
N ALA A 78 -4.96 -5.52 9.60
CA ALA A 78 -4.34 -6.79 10.03
C ALA A 78 -5.32 -7.97 10.00
N LYS A 79 -6.60 -7.74 10.31
CA LYS A 79 -7.64 -8.79 10.30
C LYS A 79 -7.96 -9.33 8.90
N LYS A 80 -7.61 -8.60 7.84
CA LYS A 80 -7.86 -9.01 6.45
C LYS A 80 -6.82 -10.00 5.93
N PHE A 81 -5.71 -10.14 6.63
CA PHE A 81 -4.54 -10.88 6.18
C PHE A 81 -4.11 -11.88 7.26
N PRO A 82 -4.44 -13.18 7.13
CA PRO A 82 -4.18 -14.18 8.17
C PRO A 82 -2.70 -14.29 8.56
N ASN A 83 -1.79 -14.05 7.60
CA ASN A 83 -0.36 -14.15 7.80
C ASN A 83 0.27 -12.87 8.38
N PHE A 84 -0.51 -11.82 8.63
CA PHE A 84 -0.01 -10.56 9.14
C PHE A 84 0.35 -10.68 10.62
N THR A 85 1.66 -10.73 10.90
CA THR A 85 2.19 -11.04 12.24
C THR A 85 2.51 -9.80 13.07
N LYS A 86 2.79 -8.66 12.43
CA LYS A 86 3.17 -7.43 13.13
C LYS A 86 1.98 -6.83 13.87
N LYS A 87 2.12 -6.73 15.19
CA LYS A 87 1.09 -6.19 16.08
C LYS A 87 1.74 -5.31 17.14
N SER A 88 1.20 -4.12 17.31
CA SER A 88 1.45 -3.25 18.44
C SER A 88 1.01 -3.94 19.73
N GLY A 89 1.61 -3.58 20.87
CA GLY A 89 1.22 -4.15 22.16
C GLY A 89 -0.27 -3.95 22.47
N LEU A 90 -0.86 -4.86 23.26
CA LEU A 90 -2.30 -4.90 23.54
C LEU A 90 -2.86 -3.54 24.01
N LEU A 91 -2.14 -2.87 24.92
CA LEU A 91 -2.53 -1.54 25.40
C LEU A 91 -2.64 -0.51 24.26
N ILE A 92 -1.65 -0.46 23.37
CA ILE A 92 -1.66 0.44 22.21
C ILE A 92 -2.86 0.13 21.31
N GLN A 93 -3.14 -1.15 21.06
CA GLN A 93 -4.31 -1.54 20.27
C GLN A 93 -5.63 -1.10 20.91
N LEU A 94 -5.78 -1.26 22.23
CA LEU A 94 -6.97 -0.83 22.96
C LEU A 94 -7.16 0.69 22.87
N LEU A 95 -6.07 1.45 23.03
CA LEU A 95 -6.09 2.91 22.94
C LEU A 95 -6.48 3.42 21.55
N TYR A 96 -5.99 2.78 20.48
CA TYR A 96 -6.35 3.14 19.11
C TYR A 96 -7.73 2.62 18.71
N LYS A 97 -8.25 1.55 19.34
CA LYS A 97 -9.59 1.02 19.08
C LYS A 97 -10.70 1.94 19.62
N ASN A 98 -10.49 2.58 20.77
CA ASN A 98 -11.45 3.52 21.32
C ASN A 98 -11.36 4.89 20.61
N ARG A 99 -12.49 5.38 20.09
CA ARG A 99 -12.55 6.61 19.27
C ARG A 99 -12.12 7.86 20.04
N ILE A 100 -12.45 7.95 21.33
CA ILE A 100 -12.14 9.12 22.17
C ILE A 100 -10.65 9.15 22.46
N THR A 101 -10.10 8.05 22.98
CA THR A 101 -8.66 7.94 23.29
C THR A 101 -7.81 8.12 22.03
N ARG A 102 -8.22 7.54 20.90
CA ARG A 102 -7.57 7.77 19.60
C ARG A 102 -7.57 9.25 19.19
N GLY A 103 -8.69 9.97 19.40
CA GLY A 103 -8.78 11.40 19.11
C GLY A 103 -7.81 12.22 19.95
N VAL A 104 -7.71 11.92 21.24
CA VAL A 104 -6.75 12.56 22.17
C VAL A 104 -5.30 12.26 21.75
N ILE A 105 -4.98 10.99 21.51
CA ILE A 105 -3.65 10.55 21.06
C ILE A 105 -3.26 11.26 19.77
N ASN A 106 -4.15 11.28 18.76
CA ASN A 106 -3.87 11.95 17.50
C ASN A 106 -3.61 13.45 17.68
N ARG A 107 -4.35 14.12 18.57
CA ARG A 107 -4.15 15.55 18.87
C ARG A 107 -2.78 15.81 19.51
N ILE A 108 -2.34 14.93 20.40
CA ILE A 108 -1.03 15.03 21.06
C ILE A 108 0.09 14.74 20.04
N LEU A 109 -0.02 13.60 19.33
CA LEU A 109 1.00 13.14 18.39
C LEU A 109 1.18 14.10 17.21
N LYS A 110 0.11 14.76 16.74
CA LYS A 110 0.18 15.71 15.61
C LYS A 110 1.26 16.78 15.75
N LYS A 111 1.63 17.17 16.98
CA LYS A 111 2.69 18.18 17.23
C LYS A 111 4.11 17.61 17.14
N ILE A 112 4.30 16.34 17.42
CA ILE A 112 5.61 15.67 17.49
C ILE A 112 5.84 14.72 16.31
N THR A 113 4.82 14.49 15.49
CA THR A 113 4.89 13.69 14.27
C THR A 113 5.68 14.42 13.19
N TYR A 114 6.70 13.76 12.67
CA TYR A 114 7.40 14.14 11.46
C TYR A 114 6.51 13.89 10.24
N LYS A 115 6.28 14.93 9.46
CA LYS A 115 5.44 14.89 8.27
C LYS A 115 6.27 14.70 7.02
N LEU A 116 6.17 13.53 6.42
CA LEU A 116 6.82 13.15 5.17
C LEU A 116 5.93 13.54 3.98
N ASP A 117 5.38 14.75 4.02
CA ASP A 117 4.43 15.29 3.04
C ASP A 117 5.12 15.93 1.84
N THR A 118 6.45 16.05 1.87
CA THR A 118 7.27 16.51 0.75
C THR A 118 8.58 15.71 0.68
N ILE A 119 9.24 15.73 -0.49
CA ILE A 119 10.49 14.98 -0.71
C ILE A 119 11.62 15.54 0.17
N GLU A 120 11.62 16.83 0.41
CA GLU A 120 12.63 17.54 1.22
C GLU A 120 12.59 17.12 2.70
N ASN A 121 11.44 16.65 3.19
CA ASN A 121 11.30 16.19 4.57
C ASN A 121 11.89 14.79 4.80
N VAL A 122 12.18 14.03 3.73
CA VAL A 122 12.68 12.65 3.84
C VAL A 122 14.12 12.58 4.35
N PRO A 123 15.10 13.35 3.82
CA PRO A 123 16.45 13.39 4.38
C PRO A 123 16.47 13.77 5.87
N TYR A 124 15.67 14.78 6.24
CA TYR A 124 15.56 15.23 7.63
C TYR A 124 15.05 14.14 8.57
N PHE A 125 14.10 13.32 8.11
CA PHE A 125 13.66 12.16 8.89
C PHE A 125 14.77 11.14 9.11
N LYS A 126 15.58 10.82 8.08
CA LYS A 126 16.71 9.89 8.23
C LYS A 126 17.74 10.41 9.24
N GLU A 127 18.04 11.70 9.23
CA GLU A 127 18.90 12.34 10.23
C GLU A 127 18.29 12.26 11.64
N LYS A 128 16.98 12.48 11.78
CA LYS A 128 16.30 12.40 13.09
C LYS A 128 16.21 10.99 13.64
N LEU A 129 16.09 9.97 12.79
CA LEU A 129 16.17 8.59 13.23
C LEU A 129 17.48 8.30 13.94
N ILE A 130 18.61 8.80 13.43
CA ILE A 130 19.93 8.62 14.06
C ILE A 130 19.96 9.22 15.47
N ASN A 131 19.27 10.35 15.66
CA ASN A 131 19.36 11.17 16.86
C ASN A 131 18.27 10.91 17.93
N ARG A 132 17.32 10.01 17.68
CA ARG A 132 16.19 9.76 18.60
C ARG A 132 15.90 8.28 18.76
N ASN A 133 15.54 7.88 19.99
CA ASN A 133 15.08 6.52 20.27
C ASN A 133 13.67 6.26 19.71
N ILE A 134 12.80 7.28 19.64
CA ILE A 134 11.41 7.11 19.19
C ILE A 134 11.02 8.25 18.24
N CYS A 135 10.53 7.89 17.06
CA CYS A 135 10.11 8.81 16.01
C CYS A 135 8.67 8.50 15.57
N PHE A 136 7.80 9.51 15.64
CA PHE A 136 6.45 9.45 15.08
C PHE A 136 6.47 9.99 13.66
N VAL A 137 5.87 9.26 12.72
CA VAL A 137 5.85 9.63 11.30
C VAL A 137 4.45 9.63 10.72
N SER A 138 4.28 10.41 9.66
CA SER A 138 3.09 10.48 8.79
C SER A 138 3.51 10.95 7.40
N GLY A 139 2.58 10.99 6.45
CA GLY A 139 2.83 11.51 5.10
C GLY A 139 3.16 10.43 4.08
N TRP A 140 3.36 10.86 2.84
CA TRP A 140 3.37 9.99 1.66
C TRP A 140 4.74 9.73 1.04
N TYR A 141 5.64 10.72 1.09
CA TYR A 141 6.81 10.77 0.21
C TYR A 141 7.99 9.90 0.66
N PHE A 142 7.86 9.19 1.78
CA PHE A 142 8.90 8.25 2.19
C PHE A 142 8.88 6.99 1.34
N SER A 143 9.96 6.76 0.59
CA SER A 143 10.15 5.58 -0.24
C SER A 143 11.49 4.91 0.03
N SER A 144 11.50 3.58 -0.02
CA SER A 144 12.66 2.73 0.22
C SER A 144 12.71 1.59 -0.82
N PRO A 145 12.84 1.90 -2.11
CA PRO A 145 12.63 0.92 -3.18
C PRO A 145 13.60 -0.26 -3.11
N LYS A 146 14.85 -0.03 -2.67
CA LYS A 146 15.85 -1.08 -2.46
C LYS A 146 15.40 -2.04 -1.37
N GLU A 147 15.07 -1.54 -0.18
CA GLU A 147 14.65 -2.35 0.96
C GLU A 147 13.32 -3.06 0.69
N LEU A 148 12.42 -2.38 -0.03
CA LEU A 148 11.14 -2.94 -0.45
C LEU A 148 11.33 -4.14 -1.38
N SER A 149 12.22 -4.01 -2.38
CA SER A 149 12.57 -5.10 -3.29
C SER A 149 13.17 -6.30 -2.56
N LEU A 150 14.06 -6.07 -1.59
CA LEU A 150 14.66 -7.14 -0.77
C LEU A 150 13.60 -7.92 0.04
N ASN A 151 12.53 -7.23 0.46
CA ASN A 151 11.50 -7.79 1.33
C ASN A 151 10.22 -8.20 0.59
N ARG A 152 10.23 -8.22 -0.75
CA ARG A 152 9.02 -8.46 -1.55
C ARG A 152 8.31 -9.77 -1.21
N LEU A 153 9.05 -10.88 -1.08
CA LEU A 153 8.45 -12.18 -0.73
C LEU A 153 7.86 -12.18 0.68
N TYR A 154 8.52 -11.50 1.62
CA TYR A 154 7.98 -11.31 2.97
C TYR A 154 6.64 -10.57 2.93
N TYR A 155 6.55 -9.45 2.20
CA TYR A 155 5.30 -8.69 2.10
C TYR A 155 4.22 -9.42 1.32
N LYS A 156 4.57 -10.13 0.25
CA LYS A 156 3.62 -11.02 -0.45
C LYS A 156 2.98 -12.01 0.53
N ASN A 157 3.77 -12.62 1.41
CA ASN A 157 3.25 -13.52 2.43
C ASN A 157 2.40 -12.79 3.48
N GLN A 158 2.87 -11.65 4.01
CA GLN A 158 2.15 -10.88 5.04
C GLN A 158 0.79 -10.36 4.56
N PHE A 159 0.66 -10.03 3.27
CA PHE A 159 -0.55 -9.47 2.66
C PHE A 159 -1.35 -10.52 1.88
N GLN A 160 -1.12 -11.81 2.11
CA GLN A 160 -1.97 -12.86 1.57
C GLN A 160 -3.39 -12.68 2.10
N PRO A 161 -4.42 -12.62 1.24
CA PRO A 161 -5.81 -12.43 1.67
C PRO A 161 -6.38 -13.69 2.33
N LEU A 162 -7.56 -13.55 2.94
CA LEU A 162 -8.32 -14.67 3.51
C LEU A 162 -8.68 -15.74 2.46
N ASN A 163 -8.81 -16.99 2.90
CA ASN A 163 -9.20 -18.11 2.02
C ASN A 163 -10.52 -17.86 1.27
N SER A 164 -11.49 -17.19 1.90
CA SER A 164 -12.76 -16.81 1.26
C SER A 164 -12.59 -15.86 0.06
N ILE A 165 -11.48 -15.11 -0.01
CA ILE A 165 -11.12 -14.32 -1.18
C ILE A 165 -10.43 -15.19 -2.23
N LEU A 166 -9.61 -16.16 -1.80
CA LEU A 166 -8.92 -17.09 -2.70
C LEU A 166 -9.93 -17.94 -3.50
N GLU A 167 -11.00 -18.39 -2.85
CA GLU A 167 -12.09 -19.18 -3.45
C GLU A 167 -12.82 -18.44 -4.57
N LYS A 168 -12.82 -17.10 -4.58
CA LYS A 168 -13.44 -16.31 -5.65
C LYS A 168 -12.68 -16.37 -6.97
N LYS A 169 -11.44 -16.88 -6.97
CA LYS A 169 -10.63 -16.98 -8.18
C LYS A 169 -11.34 -17.76 -9.29
N SER A 170 -11.96 -18.90 -8.97
CA SER A 170 -12.63 -19.77 -9.96
C SER A 170 -13.80 -19.10 -10.68
N LYS A 171 -14.42 -18.08 -10.07
CA LYS A 171 -15.48 -17.28 -10.73
C LYS A 171 -14.94 -16.46 -11.90
N TYR A 172 -13.73 -15.92 -11.75
CA TYR A 172 -13.14 -14.97 -12.70
C TYR A 172 -12.10 -15.61 -13.62
N PHE A 173 -11.37 -16.60 -13.14
CA PHE A 173 -10.33 -17.29 -13.87
C PHE A 173 -10.82 -18.67 -14.29
N ASP A 174 -10.76 -18.93 -15.60
CA ASP A 174 -10.77 -20.28 -16.12
C ASP A 174 -9.36 -20.87 -15.95
N LEU A 175 -9.25 -21.97 -15.21
CA LEU A 175 -7.96 -22.60 -14.89
C LEU A 175 -7.43 -23.46 -16.04
N ASP A 176 -8.31 -23.86 -16.96
CA ASP A 176 -7.97 -24.69 -18.13
C ASP A 176 -7.72 -23.82 -19.38
N PHE A 177 -7.82 -22.50 -19.26
CA PHE A 177 -7.58 -21.57 -20.35
C PHE A 177 -6.11 -21.59 -20.80
N ASP A 178 -5.87 -22.04 -22.03
CA ASP A 178 -4.56 -22.00 -22.68
C ASP A 178 -4.27 -20.60 -23.24
N GLY A 179 -3.80 -19.71 -22.36
CA GLY A 179 -3.47 -18.33 -22.68
C GLY A 179 -3.07 -17.51 -21.46
N ILE A 180 -3.26 -16.20 -21.55
CA ILE A 180 -2.94 -15.26 -20.47
C ILE A 180 -4.16 -14.43 -20.05
N THR A 181 -4.17 -13.97 -18.80
CA THR A 181 -5.15 -13.00 -18.33
C THR A 181 -4.57 -11.58 -18.32
N LEU A 182 -5.20 -10.68 -19.05
CA LEU A 182 -5.00 -9.24 -18.98
C LEU A 182 -6.00 -8.62 -18.01
N GLY A 183 -5.50 -8.03 -16.92
CA GLY A 183 -6.32 -7.21 -16.04
C GLY A 183 -6.34 -5.75 -16.52
N VAL A 184 -7.52 -5.16 -16.64
CA VAL A 184 -7.72 -3.76 -17.06
C VAL A 184 -8.31 -2.97 -15.91
N HIS A 185 -7.58 -2.00 -15.39
CA HIS A 185 -8.04 -1.13 -14.31
C HIS A 185 -8.57 0.19 -14.88
N ILE A 186 -9.88 0.38 -14.81
CA ILE A 186 -10.58 1.61 -15.15
C ILE A 186 -10.76 2.43 -13.87
N ARG A 187 -10.09 3.58 -13.79
CA ARG A 187 -10.16 4.48 -12.62
C ARG A 187 -10.69 5.84 -13.05
N ARG A 188 -11.85 6.22 -12.53
CA ARG A 188 -12.53 7.47 -12.89
C ARG A 188 -13.03 8.29 -11.72
N GLY A 189 -13.44 7.64 -10.62
CA GLY A 189 -14.19 8.28 -9.53
C GLY A 189 -13.57 9.58 -9.01
N ASP A 190 -12.52 9.48 -8.19
CA ASP A 190 -11.73 10.64 -7.78
C ASP A 190 -10.83 11.18 -8.90
N TYR A 191 -10.61 10.39 -9.97
CA TYR A 191 -9.75 10.78 -11.09
C TYR A 191 -10.33 11.90 -11.94
N LYS A 192 -11.63 12.17 -11.82
CA LYS A 192 -12.28 13.34 -12.42
C LYS A 192 -11.67 14.66 -11.95
N GLU A 193 -11.20 14.71 -10.70
CA GLU A 193 -10.62 15.91 -10.09
C GLU A 193 -9.11 15.75 -9.83
N PHE A 194 -8.62 14.52 -9.69
CA PHE A 194 -7.20 14.26 -9.44
C PHE A 194 -6.31 14.78 -10.58
N LEU A 195 -5.38 15.68 -10.24
CA LEU A 195 -4.49 16.35 -11.20
C LEU A 195 -5.28 16.96 -12.38
N ASP A 196 -6.37 17.66 -12.05
CA ASP A 196 -7.24 18.34 -13.02
C ASP A 196 -7.79 17.39 -14.11
N GLY A 197 -8.04 16.13 -13.75
CA GLY A 197 -8.59 15.14 -14.67
C GLY A 197 -7.56 14.52 -15.61
N LYS A 198 -6.26 14.79 -15.45
CA LYS A 198 -5.20 14.35 -16.38
C LYS A 198 -5.23 12.86 -16.72
N TYR A 199 -5.62 12.01 -15.78
CA TYR A 199 -5.66 10.56 -15.94
C TYR A 199 -7.09 9.99 -15.97
N TYR A 200 -8.09 10.86 -16.11
CA TYR A 200 -9.45 10.45 -16.39
C TYR A 200 -9.57 10.09 -17.87
N TYR A 201 -9.94 8.84 -18.15
CA TYR A 201 -10.05 8.34 -19.52
C TYR A 201 -11.41 7.73 -19.80
N GLU A 202 -11.92 7.99 -21.00
CA GLU A 202 -13.13 7.39 -21.54
C GLU A 202 -12.89 5.92 -21.98
N ASN A 203 -13.96 5.19 -22.26
CA ASN A 203 -13.89 3.74 -22.55
C ASN A 203 -13.06 3.42 -23.79
N ASP A 204 -13.11 4.30 -24.80
CA ASP A 204 -12.37 4.21 -26.06
C ASP A 204 -10.85 4.11 -25.86
N VAL A 205 -10.29 4.84 -24.88
CA VAL A 205 -8.87 4.75 -24.52
C VAL A 205 -8.54 3.33 -24.07
N TYR A 206 -9.33 2.75 -23.16
CA TYR A 206 -9.09 1.39 -22.67
C TYR A 206 -9.26 0.34 -23.78
N ILE A 207 -10.30 0.48 -24.62
CA ILE A 207 -10.54 -0.39 -25.78
C ILE A 207 -9.32 -0.38 -26.70
N LYS A 208 -8.80 0.80 -27.05
CA LYS A 208 -7.59 0.94 -27.88
C LYS A 208 -6.39 0.21 -27.29
N PHE A 209 -6.15 0.34 -25.98
CA PHE A 209 -5.03 -0.33 -25.32
C PHE A 209 -5.22 -1.85 -25.22
N ILE A 210 -6.45 -2.35 -25.05
CA ILE A 210 -6.77 -3.77 -25.06
C ILE A 210 -6.51 -4.35 -26.46
N GLU A 211 -7.07 -3.72 -27.50
CA GLU A 211 -6.88 -4.15 -28.91
C GLU A 211 -5.39 -4.18 -29.27
N LYS A 212 -4.64 -3.13 -28.89
CA LYS A 212 -3.20 -3.10 -29.14
C LYS A 212 -2.45 -4.19 -28.39
N PHE A 213 -2.82 -4.48 -27.14
CA PHE A 213 -2.20 -5.56 -26.38
C PHE A 213 -2.47 -6.93 -27.02
N ILE A 214 -3.70 -7.17 -27.48
CA ILE A 214 -4.07 -8.40 -28.20
C ILE A 214 -3.18 -8.56 -29.44
N GLU A 215 -3.08 -7.51 -30.26
CA GLU A 215 -2.29 -7.50 -31.49
C GLU A 215 -0.82 -7.87 -31.24
N ILE A 216 -0.16 -7.23 -30.26
CA ILE A 216 1.29 -7.39 -30.08
C ILE A 216 1.68 -8.61 -29.25
N SER A 217 0.77 -9.15 -28.43
CA SER A 217 1.10 -10.23 -27.51
C SER A 217 1.01 -11.61 -28.17
N GLN A 218 0.18 -11.75 -29.20
CA GLN A 218 -0.05 -12.99 -29.95
C GLN A 218 -0.48 -14.19 -29.07
N TYR A 219 -0.98 -13.93 -27.86
CA TYR A 219 -1.57 -14.94 -26.99
C TYR A 219 -3.09 -14.98 -27.13
N ASN A 220 -3.69 -16.11 -26.80
CA ASN A 220 -5.10 -16.14 -26.40
C ASN A 220 -5.24 -15.35 -25.09
N ILE A 221 -6.17 -14.39 -25.06
CA ILE A 221 -6.31 -13.48 -23.92
C ILE A 221 -7.69 -13.58 -23.28
N ASN A 222 -7.69 -13.81 -21.98
CA ASN A 222 -8.80 -13.53 -21.09
C ASN A 222 -8.67 -12.09 -20.56
N ILE A 223 -9.73 -11.31 -20.65
CA ILE A 223 -9.78 -9.93 -20.17
C ILE A 223 -10.60 -9.86 -18.89
N LEU A 224 -10.03 -9.25 -17.85
CA LEU A 224 -10.73 -9.00 -16.60
C LEU A 224 -10.69 -7.50 -16.28
N ILE A 225 -11.85 -6.86 -16.32
CA ILE A 225 -12.01 -5.43 -16.03
C ILE A 225 -12.26 -5.22 -14.53
N PHE A 226 -11.56 -4.24 -13.97
CA PHE A 226 -11.72 -3.75 -12.60
C PHE A 226 -12.04 -2.26 -12.65
N SER A 227 -13.11 -1.85 -11.97
CA SER A 227 -13.52 -0.44 -11.96
C SER A 227 -14.05 -0.02 -10.60
N ASN A 228 -13.82 1.26 -10.27
CA ASN A 228 -14.43 1.86 -9.08
C ASN A 228 -15.86 2.37 -9.33
N GLU A 229 -16.37 2.24 -10.54
CA GLU A 229 -17.71 2.61 -10.96
C GLU A 229 -18.35 1.47 -11.77
N LYS A 230 -19.67 1.54 -11.95
CA LYS A 230 -20.37 0.56 -12.79
C LYS A 230 -19.94 0.74 -14.24
N ILE A 231 -19.57 -0.35 -14.89
CA ILE A 231 -19.27 -0.41 -16.32
C ILE A 231 -20.40 -1.17 -17.01
N GLU A 232 -20.87 -0.62 -18.13
CA GLU A 232 -21.84 -1.28 -19.02
C GLU A 232 -21.11 -2.33 -19.85
N GLU A 233 -21.58 -3.58 -19.78
CA GLU A 233 -20.92 -4.74 -20.42
C GLU A 233 -20.97 -4.61 -21.95
N GLU A 234 -22.01 -3.96 -22.48
CA GLU A 234 -22.25 -3.72 -23.90
C GLU A 234 -21.10 -2.93 -24.56
N VAL A 235 -20.46 -2.03 -23.82
CA VAL A 235 -19.32 -1.21 -24.31
C VAL A 235 -18.14 -2.09 -24.72
N PHE A 236 -17.95 -3.21 -24.03
CA PHE A 236 -16.83 -4.13 -24.21
C PHE A 236 -17.24 -5.43 -24.91
N SER A 237 -18.46 -5.51 -25.43
CA SER A 237 -19.05 -6.69 -26.09
C SER A 237 -18.27 -7.22 -27.30
N ARG A 238 -17.38 -6.40 -27.89
CA ARG A 238 -16.47 -6.82 -28.97
C ARG A 238 -15.39 -7.82 -28.55
N PHE A 239 -15.18 -8.00 -27.24
CA PHE A 239 -14.17 -8.92 -26.73
C PHE A 239 -14.85 -10.20 -26.21
N GLU A 240 -14.55 -11.34 -26.85
CA GLU A 240 -15.22 -12.62 -26.58
C GLU A 240 -14.96 -13.15 -25.16
N ASN A 241 -13.72 -13.06 -24.69
CA ASN A 241 -13.28 -13.63 -23.41
C ASN A 241 -13.14 -12.56 -22.33
N LEU A 242 -14.22 -11.83 -22.05
CA LEU A 242 -14.21 -10.70 -21.11
C LEU A 242 -15.12 -10.92 -19.90
N LYS A 243 -14.61 -10.56 -18.72
CA LYS A 243 -15.39 -10.47 -17.48
C LYS A 243 -15.16 -9.12 -16.80
N ILE A 244 -16.17 -8.65 -16.08
CA ILE A 244 -16.06 -7.45 -15.23
C ILE A 244 -16.18 -7.89 -13.77
N SER A 245 -15.19 -7.53 -12.96
CA SER A 245 -15.25 -7.77 -11.52
C SER A 245 -16.33 -6.91 -10.88
N LYS A 246 -17.13 -7.54 -10.01
CA LYS A 246 -18.15 -6.89 -9.18
C LYS A 246 -17.78 -7.01 -7.69
N GLU A 247 -16.51 -7.25 -7.40
CA GLU A 247 -16.02 -7.50 -6.05
C GLU A 247 -15.56 -6.21 -5.35
N ASN A 248 -15.14 -6.36 -4.09
CA ASN A 248 -14.57 -5.26 -3.32
C ASN A 248 -13.06 -5.12 -3.57
N VAL A 249 -12.51 -3.99 -3.11
CA VAL A 249 -11.07 -3.64 -3.18
C VAL A 249 -10.13 -4.77 -2.76
N ASP A 250 -10.43 -5.50 -1.70
CA ASP A 250 -9.53 -6.54 -1.20
C ASP A 250 -9.51 -7.76 -2.14
N THR A 251 -10.67 -8.10 -2.70
CA THR A 251 -10.81 -9.18 -3.67
C THR A 251 -10.21 -8.78 -5.02
N ASP A 252 -10.49 -7.57 -5.48
CA ASP A 252 -9.96 -7.05 -6.75
C ASP A 252 -8.44 -6.98 -6.75
N HIS A 253 -7.82 -6.50 -5.66
CA HIS A 253 -6.35 -6.55 -5.54
C HIS A 253 -5.81 -7.97 -5.70
N TYR A 254 -6.46 -8.97 -5.09
CA TYR A 254 -6.04 -10.35 -5.22
C TYR A 254 -6.22 -10.86 -6.65
N LEU A 255 -7.38 -10.68 -7.26
CA LEU A 255 -7.64 -11.10 -8.64
C LEU A 255 -6.67 -10.42 -9.62
N MET A 256 -6.45 -9.11 -9.49
CA MET A 256 -5.44 -8.39 -10.27
C MET A 256 -4.05 -8.96 -10.04
N SER A 257 -3.69 -9.32 -8.80
CA SER A 257 -2.38 -9.91 -8.49
C SER A 257 -2.16 -11.29 -9.12
N GLU A 258 -3.23 -11.96 -9.54
CA GLU A 258 -3.20 -13.26 -10.21
C GLU A 258 -3.17 -13.16 -11.75
N CYS A 259 -3.45 -12.00 -12.34
CA CYS A 259 -3.31 -11.75 -13.78
C CYS A 259 -1.84 -11.87 -14.25
N ASN A 260 -1.63 -12.03 -15.55
CA ASN A 260 -0.30 -12.04 -16.17
C ASN A 260 0.20 -10.63 -16.48
N TYR A 261 -0.72 -9.75 -16.92
CA TYR A 261 -0.44 -8.36 -17.23
C TYR A 261 -1.54 -7.46 -16.67
N LEU A 262 -1.17 -6.22 -16.36
CA LEU A 262 -2.10 -5.18 -15.95
C LEU A 262 -1.94 -3.93 -16.83
N ILE A 263 -3.05 -3.35 -17.25
CA ILE A 263 -3.11 -2.04 -17.91
C ILE A 263 -4.04 -1.14 -17.11
N GLY A 264 -3.70 0.13 -16.95
CA GLY A 264 -4.57 1.13 -16.35
C GLY A 264 -3.89 2.50 -16.25
N PRO A 265 -4.56 3.54 -15.74
CA PRO A 265 -3.91 4.82 -15.49
C PRO A 265 -2.88 4.69 -14.35
N PRO A 266 -1.96 5.66 -14.18
CA PRO A 266 -1.02 5.69 -13.06
C PRO A 266 -1.75 5.62 -11.72
N SER A 267 -1.68 4.48 -11.04
CA SER A 267 -2.45 4.21 -9.82
C SER A 267 -1.73 3.30 -8.86
N THR A 268 -1.70 3.69 -7.58
CA THR A 268 -1.18 2.82 -6.50
C THR A 268 -1.99 1.54 -6.35
N PHE A 269 -3.25 1.52 -6.78
CA PHE A 269 -4.09 0.32 -6.79
C PHE A 269 -3.52 -0.75 -7.72
N THR A 270 -3.24 -0.39 -8.97
CA THR A 270 -2.62 -1.31 -9.95
C THR A 270 -1.19 -1.67 -9.55
N MET A 271 -0.41 -0.68 -9.07
CA MET A 271 0.96 -0.91 -8.61
C MET A 271 1.01 -1.92 -7.46
N TRP A 272 0.08 -1.83 -6.51
CA TRP A 272 0.05 -2.74 -5.37
C TRP A 272 -0.17 -4.19 -5.81
N ALA A 273 -1.15 -4.43 -6.69
CA ALA A 273 -1.41 -5.75 -7.24
C ALA A 273 -0.20 -6.32 -8.01
N SER A 274 0.49 -5.48 -8.79
CA SER A 274 1.75 -5.86 -9.44
C SER A 274 2.83 -6.20 -8.41
N TYR A 275 2.98 -5.39 -7.36
CA TYR A 275 3.98 -5.58 -6.31
C TYR A 275 3.82 -6.91 -5.56
N ILE A 276 2.62 -7.22 -5.03
CA ILE A 276 2.40 -8.47 -4.29
C ILE A 276 2.21 -9.69 -5.21
N GLY A 277 1.82 -9.47 -6.46
CA GLY A 277 1.33 -10.52 -7.36
C GLY A 277 2.31 -11.03 -8.39
N LYS A 278 1.77 -11.58 -9.47
CA LYS A 278 2.46 -12.00 -10.69
C LYS A 278 2.65 -10.88 -11.71
N PRO A 279 1.68 -9.97 -11.97
CA PRO A 279 1.68 -9.26 -13.23
C PRO A 279 2.77 -8.20 -13.32
N LYS A 280 3.20 -7.97 -14.56
CA LYS A 280 3.84 -6.72 -14.96
C LYS A 280 2.74 -5.71 -15.32
N CYS A 281 2.97 -4.43 -15.08
CA CYS A 281 1.99 -3.37 -15.25
C CYS A 281 2.47 -2.36 -16.29
N PHE A 282 1.55 -1.95 -17.16
CA PHE A 282 1.70 -0.79 -18.04
C PHE A 282 0.77 0.33 -17.55
N GLN A 283 1.32 1.53 -17.38
CA GLN A 283 0.57 2.71 -16.97
C GLN A 283 0.28 3.60 -18.18
N ILE A 284 -1.00 3.88 -18.42
CA ILE A 284 -1.45 4.81 -19.47
C ILE A 284 -1.21 6.24 -19.00
N VAL A 285 0.00 6.75 -19.24
CA VAL A 285 0.38 8.15 -18.91
C VAL A 285 -0.12 9.16 -19.93
N ASN A 286 -0.38 8.70 -21.16
CA ASN A 286 -0.90 9.48 -22.28
C ASN A 286 -1.94 8.60 -23.01
N PRO A 287 -3.19 9.07 -23.21
CA PRO A 287 -4.21 8.31 -23.91
C PRO A 287 -3.80 7.95 -25.34
N ASP A 288 -2.94 8.75 -25.98
CA ASP A 288 -2.42 8.52 -27.35
C ASP A 288 -1.04 7.83 -27.36
N GLY A 289 -0.58 7.37 -26.21
CA GLY A 289 0.68 6.66 -26.08
C GLY A 289 0.68 5.30 -26.79
N GLN A 290 1.85 4.89 -27.29
CA GLN A 290 2.04 3.56 -27.85
C GLN A 290 2.37 2.54 -26.76
N LEU A 291 1.64 1.42 -26.79
CA LEU A 291 1.89 0.25 -25.95
C LEU A 291 2.88 -0.70 -26.63
N ASN A 292 3.88 -1.13 -25.86
CA ASN A 292 4.77 -2.23 -26.23
C ASN A 292 4.97 -3.14 -25.01
N LEU A 293 5.37 -4.40 -25.23
CA LEU A 293 5.52 -5.38 -24.14
C LEU A 293 6.69 -5.04 -23.19
N GLU A 294 7.73 -4.36 -23.69
CA GLU A 294 8.92 -3.98 -22.91
C GLU A 294 8.63 -2.91 -21.85
N LYS A 295 7.63 -2.05 -22.08
CA LYS A 295 7.17 -1.02 -21.13
C LYS A 295 6.36 -1.59 -19.96
N PHE A 296 6.02 -2.87 -19.96
CA PHE A 296 5.40 -3.51 -18.81
C PHE A 296 6.46 -3.78 -17.74
N ILE A 297 6.34 -3.10 -16.61
CA ILE A 297 7.30 -3.20 -15.51
C ILE A 297 6.72 -3.96 -14.33
N LYS A 298 7.61 -4.63 -13.61
CA LYS A 298 7.27 -5.23 -12.32
C LYS A 298 7.46 -4.17 -11.23
N TYR A 299 6.40 -3.87 -10.50
CA TYR A 299 6.46 -3.04 -9.31
C TYR A 299 6.88 -3.84 -8.08
#